data_AF-A0A5C6PIQ8-F1
#
_entry.id   AF-A0A5C6PIQ8-F1
#
_cell.length_a   1.000
_cell.length_b   1.000
_cell.length_c   1.000
_cell.angle_alpha   90.00
_cell.angle_beta   90.00
_cell.angle_gamma   90.00
#
_symmetry.space_group_name_H-M   'P 1'
#
loop_
_entity.id
_entity.type
_entity.pdbx_description
1 polymer ?
#
loop_
_entity_poly.entity_id
_entity_poly.type
_entity_poly.pdbx_seq_one_letter_code
_entity_poly.pdbx_strand_id
1 'polypeptide(L)'
;MRTVTNYFIVNLSFADVLVTIICLPASLVVDITETWFFGNTLCKIVPYLQTISVSVSVLTLSCIAQDRWYAICHPLMFKSTAKRARKSIVIIWVVSCVIMIPQAVVMESSSLLPELTNKTSLFTVCDEHWGAEIYPKVYHTCFFIVTYFAPLCLMVLAYIQICHKLWFQQIPGNTSVMQRKWRSMQCSASSPSPGEPVRVRTSTVCAEIKQIRARRKTARMLMVVLFVFALCYLPISILNLMKRVFGSFKHGNDRETVYAWFTFSHWLIYANSAANPIIYNFLSGKFREEFKAAFSCCQRKEQSQTVRMRTSTDSRKSMSTQVINMDNVSRISDHLV
;
A
#
# COMPACT_ATOMS: atom_id res chain seq x y z
N MET A 1 4.45 -3.39 -16.83
CA MET A 1 4.44 -2.28 -15.84
C MET A 1 5.77 -2.07 -15.06
N ARG A 2 6.95 -2.18 -15.69
CA ARG A 2 8.25 -2.09 -14.96
C ARG A 2 8.80 -0.66 -14.91
N THR A 3 8.24 0.19 -14.03
CA THR A 3 8.78 1.54 -13.74
C THR A 3 9.36 1.59 -12.34
N VAL A 4 10.27 2.52 -12.06
CA VAL A 4 10.90 2.70 -10.73
C VAL A 4 9.85 2.86 -9.63
N THR A 5 8.82 3.66 -9.86
CA THR A 5 7.71 3.83 -8.91
C THR A 5 6.93 2.55 -8.68
N ASN A 6 6.76 1.70 -9.71
CA ASN A 6 6.07 0.43 -9.54
C ASN A 6 6.89 -0.58 -8.72
N TYR A 7 8.23 -0.51 -8.77
CA TYR A 7 9.07 -1.30 -7.86
C TYR A 7 8.84 -0.89 -6.39
N PHE A 8 8.74 0.41 -6.11
CA PHE A 8 8.43 0.90 -4.76
C PHE A 8 7.00 0.56 -4.33
N ILE A 9 6.02 0.62 -5.23
CA ILE A 9 4.65 0.19 -4.94
C ILE A 9 4.60 -1.30 -4.58
N VAL A 10 5.30 -2.16 -5.32
CA VAL A 10 5.39 -3.59 -4.99
C VAL A 10 6.06 -3.81 -3.63
N ASN A 11 7.11 -3.04 -3.32
CA ASN A 11 7.75 -3.09 -2.00
C ASN A 11 6.77 -2.75 -0.88
N LEU A 12 5.96 -1.70 -1.06
CA LEU A 12 4.94 -1.30 -0.11
C LEU A 12 3.89 -2.41 0.08
N SER A 13 3.37 -2.96 -1.02
CA SER A 13 2.41 -4.06 -0.96
C SER A 13 2.97 -5.31 -0.28
N PHE A 14 4.26 -5.61 -0.45
CA PHE A 14 4.89 -6.75 0.23
C PHE A 14 4.97 -6.53 1.75
N ALA A 15 5.37 -5.33 2.20
CA ALA A 15 5.39 -4.98 3.62
C ALA A 15 3.99 -5.02 4.23
N ASP A 16 2.99 -4.46 3.54
CA ASP A 16 1.58 -4.45 3.95
C ASP A 16 0.99 -5.87 4.07
N VAL A 17 1.29 -6.76 3.12
CA VAL A 17 0.86 -8.17 3.16
C VAL A 17 1.49 -8.89 4.35
N LEU A 18 2.77 -8.65 4.63
CA LEU A 18 3.47 -9.28 5.76
C LEU A 18 2.78 -8.92 7.09
N VAL A 19 2.46 -7.65 7.33
CA VAL A 19 1.76 -7.24 8.57
C VAL A 19 0.30 -7.67 8.59
N THR A 20 -0.38 -7.71 7.45
CA THR A 20 -1.77 -8.17 7.39
C THR A 20 -1.90 -9.65 7.74
N ILE A 21 -0.93 -10.47 7.34
CA ILE A 21 -0.96 -11.92 7.63
C ILE A 21 -0.51 -12.22 9.05
N ILE A 22 0.55 -11.56 9.53
CA ILE A 22 1.20 -11.92 10.80
C ILE A 22 0.71 -11.06 11.96
N CYS A 23 0.64 -9.75 11.79
CA CYS A 23 0.41 -8.81 12.88
C CYS A 23 -1.08 -8.58 13.14
N LEU A 24 -1.89 -8.44 12.09
CA LEU A 24 -3.32 -8.15 12.23
C LEU A 24 -4.07 -9.21 13.05
N PRO A 25 -3.90 -10.54 12.84
CA PRO A 25 -4.60 -11.53 13.66
C PRO A 25 -4.17 -11.48 15.13
N ALA A 26 -2.87 -11.28 15.39
CA ALA A 26 -2.36 -11.17 16.75
C ALA A 26 -2.89 -9.91 17.44
N SER A 27 -2.85 -8.75 16.77
CA SER A 27 -3.41 -7.50 17.28
C SER A 27 -4.92 -7.61 17.53
N LEU A 28 -5.67 -8.23 16.62
CA LEU A 28 -7.12 -8.41 16.79
C LEU A 28 -7.45 -9.24 18.03
N VAL A 29 -6.72 -10.33 18.26
CA VAL A 29 -6.90 -11.14 19.47
C VAL A 29 -6.62 -10.29 20.70
N VAL A 30 -5.48 -9.59 20.75
CA VAL A 30 -5.10 -8.75 21.89
C VAL A 30 -6.12 -7.62 22.12
N ASP A 31 -6.58 -6.96 21.07
CA ASP A 31 -7.54 -5.86 21.14
C ASP A 31 -8.95 -6.32 21.59
N ILE A 32 -9.30 -7.60 21.43
CA ILE A 32 -10.58 -8.16 21.91
C ILE A 32 -10.45 -8.74 23.31
N THR A 33 -9.38 -9.49 23.58
CA THR A 33 -9.23 -10.28 24.80
C THR A 33 -8.41 -9.60 25.88
N GLU A 34 -7.85 -8.42 25.61
CA GLU A 34 -6.91 -7.67 26.46
C GLU A 34 -5.68 -8.51 26.89
N THR A 35 -5.39 -9.61 26.19
CA THR A 35 -4.45 -10.64 26.63
C THR A 35 -3.56 -11.17 25.51
N TRP A 36 -2.33 -11.51 25.87
CA TRP A 36 -1.32 -12.06 24.96
C TRP A 36 -1.20 -13.57 25.11
N PHE A 37 -1.61 -14.32 24.08
CA PHE A 37 -1.57 -15.80 24.08
C PHE A 37 -0.36 -16.42 23.38
N PHE A 38 0.40 -15.64 22.61
CA PHE A 38 1.37 -16.18 21.63
C PHE A 38 2.78 -16.41 22.19
N GLY A 39 2.95 -16.31 23.51
CA GLY A 39 4.23 -16.52 24.20
C GLY A 39 5.27 -15.40 24.00
N ASN A 40 6.41 -15.51 24.68
CA ASN A 40 7.41 -14.43 24.73
C ASN A 40 8.09 -14.16 23.38
N THR A 41 8.35 -15.19 22.57
CA THR A 41 9.02 -15.04 21.27
C THR A 41 8.20 -14.19 20.31
N LEU A 42 6.90 -14.47 20.18
CA LEU A 42 6.03 -13.68 19.31
C LEU A 42 5.74 -12.29 19.90
N CYS A 43 5.82 -12.11 21.22
CA CYS A 43 5.70 -10.78 21.86
C CYS A 43 6.81 -9.84 21.39
N LYS A 44 8.00 -10.38 21.06
CA LYS A 44 9.08 -9.60 20.45
C LYS A 44 8.91 -9.46 18.93
N ILE A 45 8.59 -10.56 18.23
CA ILE A 45 8.53 -10.60 16.76
C ILE A 45 7.38 -9.76 16.19
N VAL A 46 6.16 -9.85 16.75
CA VAL A 46 4.97 -9.20 16.17
C VAL A 46 5.10 -7.66 16.19
N PRO A 47 5.40 -7.01 17.33
CA PRO A 47 5.60 -5.56 17.37
C PRO A 47 6.84 -5.11 16.57
N TYR A 48 7.88 -5.94 16.50
CA TYR A 48 9.06 -5.67 15.67
C TYR A 48 8.73 -5.66 14.18
N LEU A 49 8.01 -6.66 13.67
CA LEU A 49 7.56 -6.71 12.28
C LEU A 49 6.60 -5.56 11.94
N GLN A 50 5.72 -5.21 12.88
CA GLN A 50 4.82 -4.07 12.73
C GLN A 50 5.63 -2.77 12.56
N THR A 51 6.58 -2.49 13.45
CA THR A 51 7.41 -1.27 13.39
C THR A 51 8.34 -1.23 12.17
N ILE A 52 8.90 -2.38 11.76
CA ILE A 52 9.64 -2.49 10.49
C ILE A 52 8.74 -2.09 9.32
N SER A 53 7.51 -2.63 9.25
CA SER A 53 6.59 -2.32 8.15
C SER A 53 6.25 -0.83 8.09
N VAL A 54 5.99 -0.19 9.24
CA VAL A 54 5.78 1.27 9.30
C VAL A 54 6.99 2.02 8.76
N SER A 55 8.19 1.64 9.19
CA SER A 55 9.44 2.25 8.72
C SER A 55 9.67 2.06 7.22
N VAL A 56 9.47 0.84 6.71
CA VAL A 56 9.62 0.52 5.28
C VAL A 56 8.61 1.35 4.46
N SER A 57 7.37 1.46 4.93
CA SER A 57 6.31 2.23 4.27
C SER A 57 6.66 3.71 4.17
N VAL A 58 7.04 4.35 5.27
CA VAL A 58 7.36 5.79 5.26
C VAL A 58 8.62 6.10 4.44
N LEU A 59 9.65 5.26 4.52
CA LEU A 59 10.88 5.43 3.73
C LEU A 59 10.63 5.17 2.24
N THR A 60 9.76 4.21 1.90
CA THR A 60 9.34 3.94 0.53
C THR A 60 8.58 5.12 -0.05
N LEU A 61 7.60 5.68 0.68
CA LEU A 61 6.85 6.87 0.27
C LEU A 61 7.77 8.09 0.10
N SER A 62 8.74 8.26 0.99
CA SER A 62 9.75 9.33 0.91
C SER A 62 10.62 9.18 -0.35
N CYS A 63 11.08 7.96 -0.66
CA CYS A 63 11.82 7.67 -1.88
C CYS A 63 10.98 7.91 -3.15
N ILE A 64 9.69 7.58 -3.13
CA ILE A 64 8.77 7.88 -4.22
C ILE A 64 8.63 9.40 -4.41
N ALA A 65 8.42 10.15 -3.32
CA ALA A 65 8.30 11.61 -3.37
C ALA A 65 9.56 12.26 -3.94
N GLN A 66 10.74 11.81 -3.49
CA GLN A 66 12.03 12.28 -3.97
C GLN A 66 12.27 11.93 -5.45
N ASP A 67 11.97 10.70 -5.88
CA ASP A 67 12.07 10.30 -7.30
C ASP A 67 11.22 11.20 -8.20
N ARG A 68 10.00 11.53 -7.74
CA ARG A 68 9.11 12.45 -8.45
C ARG A 68 9.59 13.88 -8.45
N TRP A 69 10.08 14.34 -7.32
CA TRP A 69 10.62 15.69 -7.20
C TRP A 69 11.79 15.90 -8.17
N TYR A 70 12.77 14.99 -8.21
CA TYR A 70 13.86 15.08 -9.18
C TYR A 70 13.38 14.95 -10.63
N ALA A 71 12.47 14.02 -10.93
CA ALA A 71 11.98 13.83 -12.31
C ALA A 71 11.19 15.05 -12.85
N ILE A 72 10.55 15.84 -11.97
CA ILE A 72 9.69 16.95 -12.35
C ILE A 72 10.41 18.29 -12.24
N CYS A 73 11.11 18.55 -11.13
CA CYS A 73 11.79 19.81 -10.87
C CYS A 73 13.17 19.88 -11.54
N HIS A 74 13.87 18.75 -11.70
CA HIS A 74 15.22 18.66 -12.28
C HIS A 74 15.33 17.64 -13.43
N PRO A 75 14.58 17.82 -14.54
CA PRO A 75 14.48 16.81 -15.60
C PRO A 75 15.81 16.52 -16.33
N LEU A 76 16.76 17.45 -16.35
CA LEU A 76 18.04 17.31 -17.08
C LEU A 76 19.10 16.51 -16.31
N MET A 77 18.99 16.45 -14.97
CA MET A 77 19.99 15.80 -14.11
C MET A 77 19.60 14.38 -13.71
N PHE A 78 18.39 13.94 -14.04
CA PHE A 78 17.80 12.76 -13.45
C PHE A 78 17.52 11.63 -14.44
N LYS A 79 18.26 10.52 -14.28
CA LYS A 79 17.94 9.23 -14.91
C LYS A 79 17.39 8.28 -13.84
N SER A 80 16.06 8.09 -13.83
CA SER A 80 15.42 7.10 -12.96
C SER A 80 15.73 5.69 -13.49
N THR A 81 16.57 4.93 -12.78
CA THR A 81 17.00 3.59 -13.20
C THR A 81 16.50 2.51 -12.23
N ALA A 82 16.14 1.34 -12.79
CA ALA A 82 15.70 0.19 -11.99
C ALA A 82 16.79 -0.37 -11.06
N LYS A 83 18.07 -0.22 -11.43
CA LYS A 83 19.19 -0.59 -10.55
C LYS A 83 19.22 0.29 -9.29
N ARG A 84 19.04 1.60 -9.44
CA ARG A 84 18.98 2.52 -8.29
C ARG A 84 17.77 2.21 -7.41
N ALA A 85 16.60 1.95 -8.00
CA ALA A 85 15.39 1.59 -7.27
C ALA A 85 15.57 0.33 -6.41
N ARG A 86 16.12 -0.75 -6.99
CA ARG A 86 16.42 -1.99 -6.25
C ARG A 86 17.42 -1.77 -5.12
N LYS A 87 18.49 -1.00 -5.37
CA LYS A 87 19.47 -0.64 -4.33
C LYS A 87 18.81 0.14 -3.19
N SER A 88 17.95 1.11 -3.51
CA SER A 88 17.19 1.87 -2.51
C SER A 88 16.28 0.96 -1.68
N ILE A 89 15.58 0.00 -2.29
CA ILE A 89 14.73 -0.95 -1.55
C ILE A 89 15.56 -1.77 -0.54
N VAL A 90 16.71 -2.31 -0.96
CA VAL A 90 17.59 -3.06 -0.04
C VAL A 90 18.05 -2.17 1.13
N ILE A 91 18.43 -0.92 0.85
CA ILE A 91 18.82 0.04 1.89
C ILE A 91 17.66 0.30 2.86
N ILE A 92 16.45 0.51 2.35
CA ILE A 92 15.25 0.74 3.19
C ILE A 92 15.06 -0.42 4.16
N TRP A 93 15.06 -1.66 3.69
CA TRP A 93 14.89 -2.83 4.55
C TRP A 93 15.99 -2.96 5.60
N VAL A 94 17.26 -2.82 5.20
CA VAL A 94 18.39 -2.90 6.13
C VAL A 94 18.28 -1.82 7.20
N VAL A 95 18.03 -0.57 6.81
CA VAL A 95 17.87 0.54 7.74
C VAL A 95 16.69 0.29 8.68
N SER A 96 15.51 -0.04 8.15
CA SER A 96 14.30 -0.32 8.94
C SER A 96 14.51 -1.45 9.95
N CYS A 97 15.14 -2.57 9.54
CA CYS A 97 15.42 -3.67 10.44
C CYS A 97 16.36 -3.25 11.57
N VAL A 98 17.40 -2.47 11.28
CA VAL A 98 18.41 -2.04 12.27
C VAL A 98 17.82 -1.02 13.25
N ILE A 99 17.15 0.03 12.76
CA ILE A 99 16.63 1.09 13.63
C ILE A 99 15.51 0.62 14.56
N MET A 100 14.83 -0.48 14.21
CA MET A 100 13.72 -1.05 15.00
C MET A 100 14.17 -2.14 15.97
N ILE A 101 15.46 -2.51 16.01
CA ILE A 101 15.98 -3.50 16.97
C ILE A 101 15.61 -3.17 18.43
N PRO A 102 15.70 -1.91 18.90
CA PRO A 102 15.35 -1.58 20.28
C PRO A 102 13.92 -1.97 20.62
N GLN A 103 12.96 -1.86 19.68
CA GLN A 103 11.59 -2.33 19.89
C GLN A 103 11.57 -3.81 20.28
N ALA A 104 12.26 -4.67 19.52
CA ALA A 104 12.30 -6.11 19.79
C ALA A 104 12.93 -6.44 21.15
N VAL A 105 13.92 -5.65 21.58
CA VAL A 105 14.62 -5.85 22.86
C VAL A 105 13.69 -5.54 24.02
N VAL A 106 13.01 -4.40 23.99
CA VAL A 106 12.19 -3.90 25.13
C VAL A 106 10.83 -4.58 25.26
N MET A 107 10.30 -5.21 24.20
CA MET A 107 9.04 -5.96 24.31
C MET A 107 9.25 -7.20 25.19
N GLU A 108 8.46 -7.33 26.25
CA GLU A 108 8.48 -8.50 27.13
C GLU A 108 7.06 -8.95 27.48
N SER A 109 6.91 -10.27 27.62
CA SER A 109 5.66 -10.86 28.08
C SER A 109 5.70 -10.99 29.60
N SER A 110 4.74 -10.37 30.29
CA SER A 110 4.63 -10.37 31.76
C SER A 110 3.24 -10.81 32.20
N SER A 111 3.15 -11.54 33.31
CA SER A 111 1.88 -11.87 33.97
C SER A 111 1.53 -10.81 35.02
N LEU A 112 0.31 -10.25 34.97
CA LEU A 112 -0.10 -9.12 35.83
C LEU A 112 -0.43 -9.49 37.29
N LEU A 113 -0.48 -10.78 37.64
CA LEU A 113 -0.63 -11.27 39.02
C LEU A 113 0.58 -12.13 39.39
N PRO A 114 1.65 -11.53 39.95
CA PRO A 114 2.71 -12.29 40.55
C PRO A 114 2.22 -12.80 41.92
N GLU A 115 2.08 -14.12 42.04
CA GLU A 115 2.13 -14.84 43.31
C GLU A 115 1.07 -14.49 44.38
N LEU A 116 -0.22 -14.73 44.09
CA LEU A 116 -1.02 -15.36 45.15
C LEU A 116 -0.50 -16.79 45.33
N THR A 117 -0.53 -17.29 46.56
CA THR A 117 0.03 -18.56 47.09
C THR A 117 -0.40 -19.86 46.36
N ASN A 118 -1.10 -19.75 45.24
CA ASN A 118 -1.38 -20.80 44.28
C ASN A 118 -1.17 -20.24 42.86
N LYS A 119 -0.36 -20.93 42.04
CA LYS A 119 0.07 -20.54 40.68
C LYS A 119 -1.08 -20.38 39.67
N THR A 120 -1.95 -19.39 39.81
CA THR A 120 -2.98 -19.04 38.83
C THR A 120 -2.58 -17.80 38.05
N SER A 121 -2.03 -17.97 36.85
CA SER A 121 -1.87 -16.87 35.89
C SER A 121 -3.23 -16.56 35.25
N LEU A 122 -3.89 -15.47 35.68
CA LEU A 122 -5.17 -15.09 35.08
C LEU A 122 -4.99 -14.35 33.74
N PHE A 123 -3.98 -13.47 33.64
CA PHE A 123 -3.74 -12.63 32.46
C PHE A 123 -2.25 -12.43 32.17
N THR A 124 -1.88 -12.61 30.89
CA THR A 124 -0.55 -12.33 30.35
C THR A 124 -0.63 -11.16 29.39
N VAL A 125 0.26 -10.19 29.53
CA VAL A 125 0.35 -9.02 28.66
C VAL A 125 1.69 -8.98 27.95
N CYS A 126 1.73 -8.34 26.78
CA CYS A 126 2.93 -8.05 26.03
C CYS A 126 3.08 -6.53 25.98
N ASP A 127 4.02 -5.97 26.75
CA ASP A 127 4.26 -4.54 26.83
C ASP A 127 5.77 -4.25 26.88
N GLU A 128 6.14 -2.99 26.71
CA GLU A 128 7.52 -2.54 26.76
C GLU A 128 8.01 -2.44 28.20
N HIS A 129 9.10 -3.14 28.51
CA HIS A 129 9.79 -3.06 29.80
C HIS A 129 11.02 -2.15 29.67
N TRP A 130 11.03 -1.06 30.44
CA TRP A 130 12.11 -0.06 30.43
C TRP A 130 12.73 0.07 31.82
N GLY A 131 14.06 0.03 31.91
CA GLY A 131 14.79 0.11 33.18
C GLY A 131 14.75 1.49 33.86
N ALA A 132 14.42 2.56 33.13
CA ALA A 132 14.27 3.91 33.69
C ALA A 132 13.20 4.69 32.92
N GLU A 133 12.51 5.62 33.58
CA GLU A 133 11.40 6.39 32.99
C GLU A 133 11.83 7.32 31.84
N ILE A 134 13.12 7.63 31.71
CA ILE A 134 13.64 8.51 30.65
C ILE A 134 13.70 7.81 29.28
N TYR A 135 14.06 6.52 29.26
CA TYR A 135 14.24 5.77 28.03
C TYR A 135 12.99 5.68 27.15
N PRO A 136 11.78 5.35 27.66
CA PRO A 136 10.59 5.34 26.82
C PRO A 136 10.27 6.73 26.25
N LYS A 137 10.51 7.80 27.01
CA LYS A 137 10.25 9.17 26.54
C LYS A 137 11.15 9.52 25.36
N VAL A 138 12.45 9.25 25.48
CA VAL A 138 13.43 9.50 24.41
C VAL A 138 13.13 8.63 23.21
N TYR A 139 12.92 7.32 23.41
CA TYR A 139 12.66 6.37 22.35
C TYR A 139 11.40 6.72 21.55
N HIS A 140 10.26 6.94 22.20
CA HIS A 140 9.00 7.26 21.51
C HIS A 140 9.03 8.64 20.84
N THR A 141 9.75 9.61 21.41
CA THR A 141 9.98 10.90 20.75
C THR A 141 10.81 10.74 19.47
N CYS A 142 11.93 10.01 19.54
CA CYS A 142 12.76 9.72 18.38
C CYS A 142 11.99 8.91 17.33
N PHE A 143 11.23 7.90 17.75
CA PHE A 143 10.40 7.09 16.87
C PHE A 143 9.38 7.95 16.12
N PHE A 144 8.66 8.84 16.81
CA PHE A 144 7.72 9.78 16.21
C PHE A 144 8.41 10.69 15.17
N ILE A 145 9.57 11.24 15.51
CA ILE A 145 10.33 12.12 14.60
C ILE A 145 10.76 11.36 13.35
N VAL A 146 11.35 10.18 13.52
CA VAL A 146 11.96 9.39 12.42
C VAL A 146 10.92 8.72 11.55
N THR A 147 9.85 8.18 12.12
CA THR A 147 8.87 7.36 11.37
C THR A 147 7.65 8.15 10.90
N TYR A 148 7.43 9.37 11.41
CA TYR A 148 6.27 10.17 11.07
C TYR A 148 6.64 11.61 10.70
N PHE A 149 7.11 12.43 11.66
CA PHE A 149 7.19 13.88 11.48
C PHE A 149 8.19 14.32 10.40
N ALA A 150 9.47 13.93 10.51
CA ALA A 150 10.50 14.38 9.57
C ALA A 150 10.25 13.88 8.13
N PRO A 151 9.92 12.60 7.89
CA PRO A 151 9.55 12.16 6.55
C PRO A 151 8.31 12.86 5.98
N LEU A 152 7.27 13.08 6.80
CA LEU A 152 6.06 13.78 6.37
C LEU A 152 6.38 15.22 5.95
N CYS A 153 7.17 15.95 6.73
CA CYS A 153 7.61 17.29 6.36
C CYS A 153 8.39 17.29 5.04
N LEU A 154 9.36 16.38 4.86
CA LEU A 154 10.13 16.27 3.62
C LEU A 154 9.24 15.95 2.41
N MET A 155 8.29 15.03 2.56
CA MET A 155 7.34 14.69 1.51
C MET A 155 6.42 15.86 1.17
N VAL A 156 5.87 16.55 2.17
CA VAL A 156 5.01 17.73 1.97
C VAL A 156 5.76 18.83 1.23
N LEU A 157 7.00 19.16 1.65
CA LEU A 157 7.82 20.15 0.96
C LEU A 157 8.11 19.76 -0.49
N ALA A 158 8.46 18.50 -0.74
CA ALA A 158 8.69 17.98 -2.09
C ALA A 158 7.41 18.11 -2.95
N TYR A 159 6.25 17.74 -2.42
CA TYR A 159 4.99 17.87 -3.14
C TYR A 159 4.57 19.32 -3.36
N ILE A 160 4.77 20.23 -2.40
CA ILE A 160 4.52 21.67 -2.60
C ILE A 160 5.35 22.19 -3.78
N GLN A 161 6.64 21.85 -3.85
CA GLN A 161 7.50 22.25 -4.97
C GLN A 161 7.06 21.63 -6.30
N ILE A 162 6.66 20.34 -6.30
CA ILE A 162 6.08 19.67 -7.47
C ILE A 162 4.79 20.39 -7.90
N CYS A 163 3.93 20.76 -6.95
CA CYS A 163 2.67 21.46 -7.21
C CYS A 163 2.95 22.83 -7.84
N HIS A 164 3.87 23.58 -7.25
CA HIS A 164 4.30 24.87 -7.77
C HIS A 164 4.85 24.74 -9.20
N LYS A 165 5.71 23.75 -9.45
CA LYS A 165 6.28 23.53 -10.79
C LYS A 165 5.23 23.11 -11.83
N LEU A 166 4.32 22.21 -11.48
CA LEU A 166 3.34 21.64 -12.41
C LEU A 166 2.11 22.51 -12.63
N TRP A 167 1.66 23.26 -11.63
CA TRP A 167 0.45 24.09 -11.73
C TRP A 167 0.76 25.57 -11.91
N PHE A 168 1.81 26.09 -11.26
CA PHE A 168 2.12 27.52 -11.29
C PHE A 168 3.23 27.89 -12.29
N GLN A 169 4.27 27.07 -12.47
CA GLN A 169 5.32 27.32 -13.48
C GLN A 169 4.99 26.77 -14.88
N GLN A 170 3.74 26.41 -15.14
CA GLN A 170 3.30 25.98 -16.47
C GLN A 170 2.68 27.14 -17.27
N ILE A 171 3.60 27.92 -17.87
CA ILE A 171 3.48 28.78 -19.06
C ILE A 171 2.43 29.91 -18.98
N PRO A 172 2.84 31.20 -18.96
CA PRO A 172 1.93 32.30 -19.29
C PRO A 172 1.45 32.11 -20.74
N GLY A 173 0.30 31.45 -20.90
CA GLY A 173 -0.37 31.29 -22.18
C GLY A 173 -0.84 29.88 -22.55
N ASN A 174 -1.33 29.05 -21.63
CA ASN A 174 -1.93 27.78 -22.05
C ASN A 174 -3.27 27.93 -22.80
N THR A 175 -3.90 29.11 -22.76
CA THR A 175 -4.93 29.54 -23.72
C THR A 175 -4.31 30.39 -24.85
N SER A 176 -3.38 31.29 -24.55
CA SER A 176 -2.88 32.23 -25.56
C SER A 176 -1.76 31.71 -26.47
N VAL A 177 -0.97 30.70 -26.15
CA VAL A 177 0.03 30.10 -27.07
C VAL A 177 -0.62 29.08 -27.99
N MET A 178 -1.60 28.29 -27.52
CA MET A 178 -2.42 27.49 -28.43
C MET A 178 -3.21 28.39 -29.37
N GLN A 179 -3.80 29.50 -28.88
CA GLN A 179 -4.65 30.37 -29.68
C GLN A 179 -3.89 31.42 -30.51
N ARG A 180 -2.74 31.95 -30.06
CA ARG A 180 -1.88 32.88 -30.81
C ARG A 180 -1.03 32.15 -31.85
N LYS A 181 -0.65 30.88 -31.60
CA LYS A 181 0.05 30.02 -32.58
C LYS A 181 -0.91 29.35 -33.56
N TRP A 182 -2.16 29.05 -33.16
CA TRP A 182 -3.25 28.73 -34.10
C TRP A 182 -3.66 29.94 -34.95
N ARG A 183 -3.85 31.12 -34.36
CA ARG A 183 -4.20 32.35 -35.09
C ARG A 183 -3.07 32.81 -36.02
N SER A 184 -1.80 32.68 -35.62
CA SER A 184 -0.67 32.96 -36.51
C SER A 184 -0.52 31.92 -37.64
N MET A 185 -1.09 30.72 -37.50
CA MET A 185 -1.17 29.73 -38.58
C MET A 185 -2.40 29.92 -39.49
N GLN A 186 -3.41 30.67 -39.06
CA GLN A 186 -4.57 31.03 -39.89
C GLN A 186 -4.36 32.32 -40.70
N CYS A 187 -3.50 33.25 -40.25
CA CYS A 187 -3.19 34.49 -40.97
C CYS A 187 -2.01 34.38 -41.95
N SER A 188 -1.47 33.19 -42.22
CA SER A 188 -0.39 32.97 -43.20
C SER A 188 -0.82 31.96 -44.25
N ALA A 189 -1.99 32.18 -44.86
CA ALA A 189 -2.39 31.52 -46.10
C ALA A 189 -1.77 32.29 -47.28
N SER A 190 -0.45 32.23 -47.41
CA SER A 190 0.23 32.54 -48.67
C SER A 190 1.17 31.39 -49.00
N SER A 191 0.72 30.60 -50.00
CA SER A 191 1.45 29.64 -50.85
C SER A 191 2.48 28.69 -50.20
N PRO A 192 2.24 27.36 -50.22
CA PRO A 192 3.22 26.38 -49.76
C PRO A 192 4.31 26.10 -50.81
N SER A 193 5.57 26.04 -50.36
CA SER A 193 6.67 25.38 -51.07
C SER A 193 6.94 23.98 -50.47
N PRO A 194 7.37 22.99 -51.27
CA PRO A 194 7.39 21.58 -50.86
C PRO A 194 8.76 21.20 -50.26
N GLY A 195 8.82 20.68 -49.03
CA GLY A 195 10.09 20.14 -48.54
C GLY A 195 10.21 19.56 -47.14
N GLU A 196 9.49 20.04 -46.10
CA GLU A 196 9.66 19.49 -44.73
C GLU A 196 8.37 19.42 -43.88
N PRO A 197 8.28 18.46 -42.94
CA PRO A 197 7.01 17.86 -42.57
C PRO A 197 6.34 18.60 -41.41
N VAL A 198 5.36 19.46 -41.74
CA VAL A 198 4.40 20.08 -40.81
C VAL A 198 3.73 19.05 -39.87
N ARG A 199 3.61 17.78 -40.32
CA ARG A 199 3.03 16.66 -39.56
C ARG A 199 3.87 16.23 -38.34
N VAL A 200 5.19 16.38 -38.38
CA VAL A 200 6.10 15.95 -37.29
C VAL A 200 6.05 16.92 -36.10
N ARG A 201 5.94 18.23 -36.35
CA ARG A 201 5.89 19.28 -35.31
C ARG A 201 4.59 19.27 -34.49
N THR A 202 3.47 18.90 -35.09
CA THR A 202 2.18 18.79 -34.38
C THR A 202 2.13 17.55 -33.47
N SER A 203 2.83 16.47 -33.86
CA SER A 203 2.95 15.25 -33.07
C SER A 203 3.74 15.44 -31.77
N THR A 204 4.85 16.18 -31.82
CA THR A 204 5.71 16.44 -30.65
C THR A 204 5.02 17.30 -29.59
N VAL A 205 4.29 18.34 -29.99
CA VAL A 205 3.51 19.20 -29.06
C VAL A 205 2.39 18.40 -28.38
N CYS A 206 1.70 17.53 -29.12
CA CYS A 206 0.68 16.64 -28.54
C CYS A 206 1.28 15.64 -27.54
N ALA A 207 2.48 15.12 -27.82
CA ALA A 207 3.20 14.22 -26.93
C ALA A 207 3.62 14.91 -25.61
N GLU A 208 4.15 16.13 -25.69
CA GLU A 208 4.51 16.98 -24.52
C GLU A 208 3.29 17.25 -23.61
N ILE A 209 2.15 17.63 -24.19
CA ILE A 209 0.91 17.89 -23.43
C ILE A 209 0.41 16.60 -22.75
N LYS A 210 0.43 15.46 -23.45
CA LYS A 210 0.07 14.16 -22.86
C LYS A 210 1.00 13.78 -21.71
N GLN A 211 2.30 14.02 -21.86
CA GLN A 211 3.30 13.74 -20.83
C GLN A 211 3.08 14.59 -19.57
N ILE A 212 2.80 15.88 -19.73
CA ILE A 212 2.47 16.80 -18.62
C ILE A 212 1.22 16.35 -17.86
N ARG A 213 0.13 16.00 -18.58
CA ARG A 213 -1.11 15.52 -17.97
C ARG A 213 -0.88 14.23 -17.19
N ALA A 214 -0.07 13.31 -17.73
CA ALA A 214 0.30 12.07 -17.05
C ALA A 214 1.10 12.34 -15.76
N ARG A 215 2.02 13.31 -15.77
CA ARG A 215 2.77 13.74 -14.57
C ARG A 215 1.86 14.33 -13.49
N ARG A 216 0.91 15.22 -13.85
CA ARG A 216 -0.08 15.78 -12.91
C ARG A 216 -0.97 14.71 -12.29
N LYS A 217 -1.45 13.75 -13.09
CA LYS A 217 -2.26 12.62 -12.58
C LYS A 217 -1.46 11.78 -11.57
N THR A 218 -0.19 11.50 -11.88
CA THR A 218 0.70 10.75 -11.00
C THR A 218 1.01 11.51 -9.71
N ALA A 219 1.30 12.82 -9.78
CA ALA A 219 1.53 13.64 -8.60
C ALA A 219 0.28 13.71 -7.71
N ARG A 220 -0.91 13.91 -8.29
CA ARG A 220 -2.18 13.89 -7.56
C ARG A 220 -2.42 12.56 -6.86
N MET A 221 -2.19 11.44 -7.56
CA MET A 221 -2.28 10.11 -6.98
C MET A 221 -1.41 9.98 -5.73
N LEU A 222 -0.16 10.40 -5.82
CA LEU A 222 0.78 10.27 -4.71
C LEU A 222 0.51 11.22 -3.54
N MET A 223 -0.04 12.42 -3.80
CA MET A 223 -0.53 13.30 -2.74
C MET A 223 -1.70 12.68 -1.96
N VAL A 224 -2.61 11.99 -2.65
CA VAL A 224 -3.71 11.27 -1.97
C VAL A 224 -3.16 10.13 -1.11
N VAL A 225 -2.19 9.36 -1.60
CA VAL A 225 -1.52 8.31 -0.81
C VAL A 225 -0.87 8.92 0.44
N LEU A 226 -0.14 10.03 0.30
CA LEU A 226 0.48 10.73 1.43
C LEU A 226 -0.54 11.21 2.45
N PHE A 227 -1.65 11.77 1.99
CA PHE A 227 -2.72 12.26 2.86
C PHE A 227 -3.37 11.13 3.66
N VAL A 228 -3.69 10.02 3.00
CA VAL A 228 -4.23 8.83 3.67
C VAL A 228 -3.24 8.27 4.68
N PHE A 229 -1.96 8.16 4.33
CA PHE A 229 -0.90 7.76 5.25
C PHE A 229 -0.84 8.69 6.48
N ALA A 230 -0.81 10.01 6.29
CA ALA A 230 -0.77 10.96 7.39
C ALA A 230 -1.98 10.79 8.33
N LEU A 231 -3.19 10.68 7.78
CA LEU A 231 -4.41 10.50 8.58
C LEU A 231 -4.45 9.16 9.31
N CYS A 232 -4.02 8.07 8.66
CA CYS A 232 -4.09 6.74 9.27
C CYS A 232 -3.11 6.55 10.42
N TYR A 233 -1.93 7.18 10.34
CA TYR A 233 -0.88 7.07 11.37
C TYR A 233 -0.94 8.16 12.43
N LEU A 234 -1.70 9.25 12.22
CA LEU A 234 -1.80 10.35 13.19
C LEU A 234 -2.36 9.91 14.55
N PRO A 235 -3.48 9.16 14.65
CA PRO A 235 -4.07 8.82 15.95
C PRO A 235 -3.13 8.00 16.83
N ILE A 236 -2.52 6.94 16.27
CA ILE A 236 -1.58 6.10 17.02
C ILE A 236 -0.33 6.87 17.44
N SER A 237 0.16 7.77 16.58
CA SER A 237 1.36 8.57 16.84
C SER A 237 1.13 9.52 18.02
N ILE A 238 -0.05 10.17 18.06
CA ILE A 238 -0.44 11.05 19.17
C ILE A 238 -0.66 10.23 20.45
N LEU A 239 -1.39 9.11 20.38
CA LEU A 239 -1.67 8.27 21.55
C LEU A 239 -0.40 7.71 22.18
N ASN A 240 0.56 7.26 21.37
CA ASN A 240 1.86 6.80 21.87
C ASN A 240 2.64 7.93 22.55
N LEU A 241 2.63 9.14 21.98
CA LEU A 241 3.28 10.29 22.59
C LEU A 241 2.61 10.67 23.93
N MET A 242 1.27 10.72 23.96
CA MET A 242 0.50 11.01 25.18
C MET A 242 0.72 9.96 26.27
N LYS A 243 0.73 8.67 25.91
CA LYS A 243 0.95 7.56 26.85
C LYS A 243 2.39 7.53 27.37
N ARG A 244 3.38 7.58 26.47
CA ARG A 244 4.77 7.25 26.78
C ARG A 244 5.63 8.46 27.13
N VAL A 245 5.34 9.64 26.58
CA VAL A 245 6.11 10.87 26.84
C VAL A 245 5.47 11.70 27.96
N PHE A 246 4.17 11.96 27.84
CA PHE A 246 3.45 12.83 28.78
C PHE A 246 2.85 12.10 29.98
N GLY A 247 2.74 10.76 29.92
CA GLY A 247 2.19 9.97 31.04
C GLY A 247 0.71 10.21 31.32
N SER A 248 -0.04 10.73 30.33
CA SER A 248 -1.39 11.27 30.53
C SER A 248 -2.45 10.25 30.97
N PHE A 249 -2.23 8.96 30.75
CA PHE A 249 -3.20 7.89 31.01
C PHE A 249 -2.91 7.08 32.30
N LYS A 250 -2.05 7.57 33.21
CA LYS A 250 -1.66 6.83 34.43
C LYS A 250 -2.74 6.82 35.55
N HIS A 251 -3.64 7.81 35.61
CA HIS A 251 -4.54 8.03 36.77
C HIS A 251 -6.03 8.28 36.41
N GLY A 252 -6.46 7.98 35.18
CA GLY A 252 -7.83 8.27 34.74
C GLY A 252 -8.80 7.10 34.96
N ASN A 253 -10.02 7.41 35.41
CA ASN A 253 -11.15 6.45 35.49
C ASN A 253 -11.66 6.01 34.10
N ASP A 254 -11.21 6.66 33.02
CA ASP A 254 -11.70 6.45 31.65
C ASP A 254 -10.89 5.40 30.86
N ARG A 255 -10.45 4.32 31.52
CA ARG A 255 -9.65 3.25 30.88
C ARG A 255 -10.34 2.68 29.64
N GLU A 256 -11.66 2.52 29.67
CA GLU A 256 -12.46 2.02 28.55
C GLU A 256 -12.37 2.93 27.32
N THR A 257 -12.49 4.25 27.52
CA THR A 257 -12.41 5.22 26.43
C THR A 257 -11.00 5.25 25.83
N VAL A 258 -9.97 5.22 26.68
CA VAL A 258 -8.58 5.16 26.22
C VAL A 258 -8.33 3.89 25.40
N TYR A 259 -8.79 2.74 25.89
CA TYR A 259 -8.66 1.48 25.18
C TYR A 259 -9.35 1.50 23.82
N ALA A 260 -10.59 2.01 23.75
CA ALA A 260 -11.33 2.16 22.50
C ALA A 260 -10.57 3.03 21.47
N TRP A 261 -9.92 4.12 21.92
CA TRP A 261 -9.07 4.94 21.06
C TRP A 261 -7.82 4.21 20.55
N PHE A 262 -7.17 3.39 21.38
CA PHE A 262 -6.04 2.54 20.95
C PHE A 262 -6.48 1.51 19.92
N THR A 263 -7.57 0.77 20.18
CA THR A 263 -8.13 -0.24 19.26
C THR A 263 -8.53 0.39 17.93
N PHE A 264 -9.20 1.54 17.95
CA PHE A 264 -9.54 2.28 16.72
C PHE A 264 -8.29 2.70 15.95
N SER A 265 -7.26 3.17 16.66
CA SER A 265 -5.99 3.59 16.04
C SER A 265 -5.22 2.42 15.44
N HIS A 266 -5.19 1.25 16.11
CA HIS A 266 -4.62 0.02 15.55
C HIS A 266 -5.35 -0.40 14.28
N TRP A 267 -6.69 -0.41 14.30
CA TRP A 267 -7.49 -0.71 13.12
C TRP A 267 -7.17 0.24 11.96
N LEU A 268 -6.99 1.53 12.23
CA LEU A 268 -6.71 2.54 11.20
C LEU A 268 -5.34 2.33 10.53
N ILE A 269 -4.32 1.86 11.26
CA ILE A 269 -3.01 1.48 10.69
C ILE A 269 -3.17 0.33 9.71
N TYR A 270 -3.96 -0.69 10.06
CA TYR A 270 -4.22 -1.82 9.18
C TYR A 270 -5.10 -1.43 7.98
N ALA A 271 -6.05 -0.52 8.17
CA ALA A 271 -6.86 0.03 7.08
C ALA A 271 -6.01 0.76 6.03
N ASN A 272 -4.88 1.39 6.41
CA ASN A 272 -3.94 1.97 5.46
C ASN A 272 -3.37 0.93 4.48
N SER A 273 -3.07 -0.28 4.96
CA SER A 273 -2.58 -1.39 4.12
C SER A 273 -3.62 -1.77 3.04
N ALA A 274 -4.91 -1.79 3.40
CA ALA A 274 -6.00 -2.05 2.47
C ALA A 274 -6.29 -0.87 1.52
N ALA A 275 -6.05 0.37 1.96
CA ALA A 275 -6.27 1.57 1.17
C ALA A 275 -5.32 1.65 -0.03
N ASN A 276 -4.08 1.17 0.10
CA ASN A 276 -3.05 1.28 -0.94
C ASN A 276 -3.49 0.70 -2.31
N PRO A 277 -3.92 -0.58 -2.43
CA PRO A 277 -4.47 -1.12 -3.68
C PRO A 277 -5.69 -0.35 -4.22
N ILE A 278 -6.59 0.09 -3.34
CA ILE A 278 -7.80 0.83 -3.71
C ILE A 278 -7.41 2.16 -4.38
N ILE A 279 -6.52 2.92 -3.75
CA ILE A 279 -6.02 4.20 -4.27
C ILE A 279 -5.36 3.98 -5.64
N TYR A 280 -4.56 2.93 -5.80
CA TYR A 280 -3.89 2.64 -7.06
C TYR A 280 -4.86 2.24 -8.17
N ASN A 281 -5.91 1.48 -7.85
CA ASN A 281 -6.94 1.09 -8.80
C ASN A 281 -7.77 2.30 -9.30
N PHE A 282 -8.13 3.23 -8.42
CA PHE A 282 -8.88 4.44 -8.80
C PHE A 282 -8.03 5.47 -9.54
N LEU A 283 -6.79 5.69 -9.10
CA LEU A 283 -5.98 6.82 -9.56
C LEU A 283 -4.97 6.45 -10.67
N SER A 284 -4.68 5.17 -10.90
CA SER A 284 -3.81 4.73 -11.99
C SER A 284 -4.56 3.92 -13.04
N GLY A 285 -4.66 4.48 -14.25
CA GLY A 285 -5.35 3.82 -15.37
C GLY A 285 -4.74 2.47 -15.75
N LYS A 286 -3.41 2.36 -15.66
CA LYS A 286 -2.68 1.11 -15.96
C LYS A 286 -2.99 0.01 -14.95
N PHE A 287 -3.00 0.33 -13.66
CA PHE A 287 -3.37 -0.65 -12.64
C PHE A 287 -4.83 -1.10 -12.79
N ARG A 288 -5.74 -0.15 -13.10
CA ARG A 288 -7.15 -0.47 -13.34
C ARG A 288 -7.37 -1.46 -14.48
N GLU A 289 -6.63 -1.31 -15.59
CA GLU A 289 -6.71 -2.24 -16.72
C GLU A 289 -6.22 -3.64 -16.33
N GLU A 290 -5.14 -3.73 -15.56
CA GLU A 290 -4.57 -5.00 -15.09
C GLU A 290 -5.46 -5.69 -14.05
N PHE A 291 -6.07 -4.93 -13.13
CA PHE A 291 -7.08 -5.45 -12.19
C PHE A 291 -8.30 -5.99 -12.95
N LYS A 292 -8.83 -5.24 -13.93
CA LYS A 292 -9.92 -5.72 -14.78
C LYS A 292 -9.54 -7.01 -15.52
N ALA A 293 -8.36 -7.05 -16.15
CA ALA A 293 -7.88 -8.23 -16.85
C ALA A 293 -7.75 -9.44 -15.90
N ALA A 294 -7.25 -9.25 -14.69
CA ALA A 294 -7.14 -10.30 -13.68
C ALA A 294 -8.52 -10.83 -13.26
N PHE A 295 -9.46 -9.95 -12.90
CA PHE A 295 -10.82 -10.37 -12.49
C PHE A 295 -11.62 -11.00 -13.65
N SER A 296 -11.50 -10.48 -14.88
CA SER A 296 -12.13 -11.06 -16.06
C SER A 296 -11.53 -12.41 -16.46
N CYS A 297 -10.23 -12.62 -16.24
CA CYS A 297 -9.57 -13.91 -16.46
C CYS A 297 -10.04 -14.96 -15.43
N CYS A 298 -10.21 -14.56 -14.17
CA CYS A 298 -10.75 -15.42 -13.12
C CYS A 298 -12.21 -15.80 -13.38
N GLN A 299 -13.06 -14.85 -13.79
CA GLN A 299 -14.44 -15.13 -14.19
C GLN A 299 -14.52 -16.07 -15.41
N ARG A 300 -13.63 -15.90 -16.40
CA ARG A 300 -13.59 -16.77 -17.58
C ARG A 300 -13.07 -18.17 -17.28
N LYS A 301 -12.14 -18.32 -16.32
CA LYS A 301 -11.68 -19.64 -15.82
C LYS A 301 -12.77 -20.36 -15.04
N GLU A 302 -13.52 -19.65 -14.20
CA GLU A 302 -14.62 -20.20 -13.42
C GLU A 302 -15.78 -20.65 -14.34
N GLN A 303 -16.11 -19.85 -15.36
CA GLN A 303 -17.10 -20.21 -16.38
C GLN A 303 -16.65 -21.40 -17.25
N SER A 304 -15.36 -21.47 -17.60
CA SER A 304 -14.79 -22.60 -18.36
C SER A 304 -14.72 -23.89 -17.54
N GLN A 305 -14.43 -23.82 -16.23
CA GLN A 305 -14.48 -24.98 -15.33
C GLN A 305 -15.92 -25.45 -15.11
N THR A 306 -16.87 -24.53 -14.96
CA THR A 306 -18.31 -24.87 -14.79
C THR A 306 -18.88 -25.53 -16.05
N VAL A 307 -18.51 -25.04 -17.25
CA VAL A 307 -18.90 -25.64 -18.53
C VAL A 307 -18.24 -27.01 -18.73
N ARG A 308 -16.96 -27.18 -18.39
CA ARG A 308 -16.24 -28.46 -18.50
C ARG A 308 -16.74 -29.51 -17.50
N MET A 309 -17.19 -29.07 -16.32
CA MET A 309 -17.81 -29.95 -15.32
C MET A 309 -19.22 -30.37 -15.74
N ARG A 310 -20.02 -29.46 -16.33
CA ARG A 310 -21.34 -29.79 -16.92
C ARG A 310 -21.25 -30.73 -18.13
N THR A 311 -20.28 -30.54 -19.03
CA THR A 311 -20.08 -31.47 -20.16
C THR A 311 -19.59 -32.85 -19.71
N SER A 312 -18.83 -32.92 -18.61
CA SER A 312 -18.42 -34.21 -18.03
C SER A 312 -19.55 -34.95 -17.31
N THR A 313 -20.52 -34.25 -16.71
CA THR A 313 -21.72 -34.89 -16.13
C THR A 313 -22.76 -35.26 -17.17
N ASP A 314 -22.95 -34.46 -18.23
CA ASP A 314 -23.83 -34.83 -19.34
C ASP A 314 -23.26 -35.99 -20.17
N SER A 315 -21.93 -36.05 -20.37
CA SER A 315 -21.31 -37.21 -21.03
C SER A 315 -21.44 -38.50 -20.20
N ARG A 316 -21.35 -38.42 -18.86
CA ARG A 316 -21.61 -39.59 -18.00
C ARG A 316 -23.08 -40.02 -18.02
N LYS A 317 -24.03 -39.07 -18.01
CA LYS A 317 -25.46 -39.38 -18.14
C LYS A 317 -25.77 -40.03 -19.49
N SER A 318 -25.28 -39.45 -20.60
CA SER A 318 -25.43 -40.00 -21.96
C SER A 318 -24.86 -41.41 -22.09
N MET A 319 -23.69 -41.67 -21.53
CA MET A 319 -23.06 -42.99 -21.59
C MET A 319 -23.82 -44.02 -20.73
N SER A 320 -24.32 -43.64 -19.54
CA SER A 320 -25.20 -44.51 -18.75
C SER A 320 -26.54 -44.80 -19.43
N THR A 321 -27.13 -43.85 -20.15
CA THR A 321 -28.37 -44.09 -20.91
C THR A 321 -28.14 -44.98 -22.12
N GLN A 322 -26.99 -44.91 -22.79
CA GLN A 322 -26.64 -45.82 -23.88
C GLN A 322 -26.36 -47.25 -23.40
N VAL A 323 -25.70 -47.43 -22.26
CA VAL A 323 -25.46 -48.78 -21.68
C VAL A 323 -26.77 -49.44 -21.24
N ILE A 324 -27.68 -48.70 -20.59
CA ILE A 324 -29.00 -49.22 -20.18
C ILE A 324 -29.86 -49.59 -21.40
N ASN A 325 -29.77 -48.83 -22.51
CA ASN A 325 -30.51 -49.17 -23.73
C ASN A 325 -29.91 -50.40 -24.46
N MET A 326 -28.60 -50.59 -24.45
CA MET A 326 -27.98 -51.79 -25.03
C MET A 326 -28.32 -53.07 -24.24
N ASP A 327 -28.38 -53.00 -22.91
CA ASP A 327 -28.76 -54.15 -22.07
C ASP A 327 -30.25 -54.53 -22.20
N ASN A 328 -31.13 -53.57 -22.53
CA ASN A 328 -32.53 -53.86 -22.82
C ASN A 328 -32.73 -54.46 -24.22
N VAL A 329 -31.93 -54.08 -25.22
CA VAL A 329 -32.02 -54.63 -26.58
C VAL A 329 -31.47 -56.06 -26.65
N SER A 330 -30.44 -56.39 -25.87
CA SER A 330 -29.94 -57.77 -25.76
C SER A 330 -30.95 -58.70 -25.09
N ARG A 331 -31.62 -58.26 -24.02
CA ARG A 331 -32.68 -59.04 -23.34
C ARG A 331 -33.94 -59.30 -24.17
N ILE A 332 -34.26 -58.43 -25.14
CA ILE A 332 -35.41 -58.64 -26.04
C ILE A 332 -35.07 -59.68 -27.13
N SER A 333 -33.79 -59.84 -27.49
CA SER A 333 -33.37 -60.82 -28.51
C SER A 333 -33.38 -62.26 -27.99
N ASP A 334 -33.27 -62.49 -26.67
CA ASP A 334 -33.30 -63.83 -26.06
C ASP A 334 -34.73 -64.38 -25.82
N HIS A 335 -35.78 -63.62 -26.13
CA HIS A 335 -37.18 -64.03 -25.97
C HIS A 335 -37.94 -64.25 -27.30
N LEU A 336 -37.22 -64.28 -28.42
CA LEU A 336 -37.75 -64.59 -29.76
C LEU A 336 -37.02 -65.81 -30.35
N VAL A 337 -37.20 -66.97 -29.70
CA VAL A 337 -37.03 -68.31 -30.27
C VAL A 337 -38.17 -69.20 -29.80
#